data_AF-A0A7S1BD89-F1
#
_entry.id   AF-A0A7S1BD89-F1
#
_cell.length_a   1.000
_cell.length_b   1.000
_cell.length_c   1.000
_cell.angle_alpha   90.00
_cell.angle_beta   90.00
_cell.angle_gamma   90.00
#
_symmetry.space_group_name_H-M   'P 1'
#
loop_
_entity.id
_entity.type
_entity.pdbx_description
1 polymer ?
#
loop_
_entity_poly.entity_id
_entity_poly.type
_entity_poly.pdbx_seq_one_letter_code
_entity_poly.pdbx_strand_id
1 'polypeptide(L)'
;MCVYQRTFLKLNTHPSRPSSTFDHSSFFVSLLITSGLLGQVMSRVGLDTTANPTSPDVAKKTFCRIFTIFFAYFVTMAILDSTFPKKEVCEDEFCYSVFENESVTTSVNLLKFVVGLYFLIITCKTRKYIREKNQIPGNECEDLVCAWCCNCCTIGQMARHTADYDTEVDEFFTFDGLQEKPPEAEAVQIMA
;
A
#
# COMPACT_ATOMS: atom_id res chain seq x y z
N MET A 1 -1.81 9.37 16.36
CA MET A 1 -2.81 8.33 16.05
C MET A 1 -3.28 8.56 14.63
N CYS A 2 -2.98 7.65 13.70
CA CYS A 2 -3.29 7.87 12.28
C CYS A 2 -4.81 7.88 12.07
N VAL A 3 -5.32 8.71 11.15
CA VAL A 3 -6.77 8.84 10.88
C VAL A 3 -7.40 7.49 10.55
N TYR A 4 -6.67 6.61 9.86
CA TYR A 4 -7.08 5.23 9.57
C TYR A 4 -7.22 4.36 10.82
N GLN A 5 -6.32 4.54 11.80
CA GLN A 5 -6.38 3.87 13.09
C GLN A 5 -7.61 4.31 13.89
N ARG A 6 -8.03 5.58 13.74
CA ARG A 6 -9.23 6.13 14.39
C ARG A 6 -10.53 5.54 13.83
N THR A 7 -10.59 5.26 12.52
CA THR A 7 -11.75 4.61 11.89
C THR A 7 -11.81 3.12 12.26
N PHE A 8 -10.66 2.43 12.29
CA PHE A 8 -10.59 1.03 12.72
C PHE A 8 -10.91 0.87 14.23
N LEU A 9 -10.48 1.81 15.07
CA LEU A 9 -10.84 1.84 16.50
C LEU A 9 -12.34 2.11 16.73
N LYS A 10 -13.01 2.90 15.88
CA LYS A 10 -14.45 3.14 15.99
C LYS A 10 -15.31 1.93 15.60
N LEU A 11 -14.79 1.00 14.81
CA LEU A 11 -15.51 -0.23 14.44
C LEU A 11 -15.41 -1.34 15.51
N ASN A 12 -14.54 -1.17 16.52
CA ASN A 12 -14.22 -2.21 17.51
C ASN A 12 -14.79 -1.97 18.92
N THR A 13 -15.71 -1.01 19.09
CA THR A 13 -16.31 -0.68 20.41
C THR A 13 -17.54 -1.51 20.78
N HIS A 14 -17.76 -2.69 20.18
CA HIS A 14 -18.82 -3.61 20.62
C HIS A 14 -18.29 -4.58 21.72
N PRO A 15 -18.82 -4.53 22.96
CA PRO A 15 -18.15 -5.07 24.14
C PRO A 15 -18.46 -6.55 24.45
N SER A 16 -18.55 -7.44 23.46
CA SER A 16 -18.96 -8.83 23.73
C SER A 16 -18.39 -9.93 22.83
N ARG A 17 -17.24 -9.71 22.16
CA ARG A 17 -16.52 -10.81 21.49
C ARG A 17 -15.21 -11.16 22.19
N PRO A 18 -14.93 -12.45 22.43
CA PRO A 18 -13.67 -12.90 23.01
C PRO A 18 -12.49 -12.54 22.09
N SER A 19 -11.34 -12.41 22.75
CA SER A 19 -10.07 -11.83 22.31
C SER A 19 -9.54 -12.34 20.96
N SER A 20 -9.30 -11.39 20.08
CA SER A 20 -8.11 -11.27 19.22
C SER A 20 -7.61 -12.51 18.47
N THR A 21 -8.40 -13.03 17.55
CA THR A 21 -7.77 -13.49 16.31
C THR A 21 -7.32 -12.24 15.56
N PHE A 22 -6.00 -12.03 15.46
CA PHE A 22 -5.45 -11.03 14.55
C PHE A 22 -5.80 -11.52 13.14
N ASP A 23 -6.98 -11.12 12.66
CA ASP A 23 -7.54 -11.63 11.42
C ASP A 23 -6.61 -11.23 10.28
N HIS A 24 -5.87 -12.21 9.77
CA HIS A 24 -4.94 -12.04 8.65
C HIS A 24 -5.59 -11.26 7.51
N SER A 25 -6.91 -11.43 7.31
CA SER A 25 -7.73 -10.71 6.33
C SER A 25 -7.63 -9.19 6.47
N SER A 26 -7.64 -8.65 7.70
CA SER A 26 -7.55 -7.20 7.94
C SER A 26 -6.18 -6.62 7.60
N PHE A 27 -5.12 -7.38 7.87
CA PHE A 27 -3.76 -6.99 7.50
C PHE A 27 -3.59 -6.96 5.97
N PHE A 28 -4.14 -7.94 5.25
CA PHE A 28 -4.08 -8.01 3.80
C PHE A 28 -4.83 -6.88 3.11
N VAL A 29 -6.02 -6.52 3.59
CA VAL A 29 -6.80 -5.39 3.04
C VAL A 29 -6.04 -4.08 3.24
N SER A 30 -5.48 -3.86 4.44
CA SER A 30 -4.65 -2.68 4.72
C SER A 30 -3.43 -2.61 3.78
N LEU A 31 -2.78 -3.74 3.55
CA LEU A 31 -1.63 -3.83 2.65
C LEU A 31 -2.03 -3.55 1.19
N LEU A 32 -3.13 -4.13 0.70
CA LEU A 32 -3.67 -3.90 -0.65
C LEU A 32 -3.91 -2.41 -0.90
N ILE A 33 -4.64 -1.76 0.02
CA ILE A 33 -4.98 -0.33 -0.10
C ILE A 33 -3.70 0.52 -0.09
N THR A 34 -2.77 0.19 0.80
CA THR A 34 -1.51 0.94 0.95
C THR A 34 -0.60 0.78 -0.27
N SER A 35 -0.46 -0.43 -0.81
CA SER A 35 0.33 -0.70 -2.01
C SER A 35 -0.30 -0.09 -3.27
N GLY A 36 -1.63 -0.13 -3.39
CA GLY A 36 -2.36 0.52 -4.47
C GLY A 36 -2.17 2.04 -4.45
N LEU A 37 -2.33 2.66 -3.27
CA LEU A 37 -2.12 4.09 -3.09
C LEU A 37 -0.67 4.50 -3.38
N LEU A 38 0.31 3.69 -2.96
CA LEU A 38 1.71 3.93 -3.33
C LEU A 38 1.92 3.88 -4.84
N GLY A 39 1.31 2.91 -5.53
CA GLY A 39 1.37 2.82 -6.98
C GLY A 39 0.78 4.04 -7.68
N GLN A 40 -0.32 4.59 -7.16
CA GLN A 40 -0.92 5.84 -7.66
C GLN A 40 0.00 7.04 -7.43
N VAL A 41 0.57 7.17 -6.23
CA VAL A 41 1.56 8.23 -5.91
C VAL A 41 2.74 8.17 -6.86
N MET A 42 3.35 6.98 -7.03
CA MET A 42 4.49 6.78 -7.93
C MET A 42 4.15 7.13 -9.37
N SER A 43 2.93 6.79 -9.80
CA SER A 43 2.40 7.12 -11.12
C SER A 43 2.26 8.62 -11.35
N ARG A 44 1.66 9.35 -10.39
CA ARG A 44 1.52 10.83 -10.43
C ARG A 44 2.87 11.53 -10.53
N VAL A 45 3.85 11.06 -9.76
CA VAL A 45 5.15 11.73 -9.67
C VAL A 45 6.14 11.30 -10.76
N GLY A 46 5.74 10.44 -11.70
CA GLY A 46 6.57 10.05 -12.84
C GLY A 46 7.64 9.02 -12.51
N LEU A 47 7.37 8.12 -11.56
CA LEU A 47 8.31 7.07 -11.12
C LEU A 47 7.98 5.70 -11.73
N ASP A 48 9.02 4.90 -11.97
CA ASP A 48 8.91 3.49 -12.36
C ASP A 48 8.70 2.56 -11.14
N THR A 49 8.59 1.25 -11.37
CA THR A 49 8.43 0.23 -10.31
C THR A 49 9.61 0.15 -9.33
N THR A 50 10.74 0.75 -9.67
CA THR A 50 11.94 0.81 -8.81
C THR A 50 12.08 2.18 -8.14
N ALA A 51 11.05 3.01 -8.23
CA ALA A 51 11.01 4.38 -7.71
C ALA A 51 12.13 5.28 -8.29
N ASN A 52 12.44 5.11 -9.58
CA ASN A 52 13.33 6.00 -10.32
C ASN A 52 12.52 6.88 -11.29
N PRO A 53 12.92 8.14 -11.54
CA PRO A 53 12.28 9.00 -12.53
C PRO A 53 12.31 8.36 -13.92
N THR A 54 11.18 8.38 -14.62
CA THR A 54 11.05 7.75 -15.93
C THR A 54 10.17 8.57 -16.88
N SER A 55 10.09 8.14 -18.13
CA SER A 55 9.20 8.76 -19.13
C SER A 55 7.72 8.61 -18.74
N PRO A 56 6.85 9.58 -19.08
CA PRO A 56 5.42 9.54 -18.75
C PRO A 56 4.71 8.24 -19.16
N ASP A 57 5.06 7.65 -20.30
CA ASP A 57 4.46 6.40 -20.78
C ASP A 57 4.76 5.18 -19.90
N VAL A 58 5.95 5.14 -19.30
CA VAL A 58 6.36 4.08 -18.37
C VAL A 58 5.78 4.33 -16.99
N ALA A 59 5.80 5.58 -16.54
CA ALA A 59 5.12 6.00 -15.32
C ALA A 59 3.65 5.60 -15.40
N LYS A 60 2.98 5.83 -16.55
CA LYS A 60 1.57 5.46 -16.84
C LYS A 60 1.26 3.96 -16.69
N LYS A 61 2.27 3.11 -16.53
CA LYS A 61 2.11 1.66 -16.36
C LYS A 61 2.59 1.19 -14.99
N THR A 62 3.17 2.07 -14.17
CA THR A 62 3.72 1.74 -12.85
C THR A 62 2.64 1.24 -11.91
N PHE A 63 1.51 1.93 -11.80
CA PHE A 63 0.36 1.46 -11.00
C PHE A 63 -0.06 0.04 -11.39
N CYS A 64 -0.31 -0.21 -12.67
CA CYS A 64 -0.73 -1.53 -13.16
C CYS A 64 0.32 -2.61 -12.88
N ARG A 65 1.62 -2.29 -13.01
CA ARG A 65 2.71 -3.22 -12.71
C ARG A 65 2.78 -3.56 -11.23
N ILE A 66 2.70 -2.56 -10.34
CA ILE A 66 2.68 -2.78 -8.88
C ILE A 66 1.47 -3.61 -8.48
N PHE A 67 0.30 -3.30 -9.03
CA PHE A 67 -0.92 -4.06 -8.80
C PHE A 67 -0.80 -5.51 -9.29
N THR A 68 -0.17 -5.72 -10.45
CA THR A 68 0.09 -7.07 -10.99
C THR A 68 1.02 -7.87 -10.07
N ILE A 69 2.11 -7.26 -9.58
CA ILE A 69 3.04 -7.90 -8.63
C ILE A 69 2.29 -8.29 -7.34
N PHE A 70 1.48 -7.39 -6.82
CA PHE A 70 0.68 -7.66 -5.62
C PHE A 70 -0.33 -8.79 -5.83
N PHE A 71 -1.08 -8.74 -6.94
CA PHE A 71 -2.07 -9.76 -7.27
C PHE A 71 -1.43 -11.13 -7.48
N ALA A 72 -0.28 -11.20 -8.16
CA ALA A 72 0.48 -12.43 -8.33
C ALA A 72 0.94 -13.00 -6.97
N TYR A 73 1.42 -12.16 -6.06
CA TYR A 73 1.77 -12.56 -4.70
C TYR A 73 0.55 -13.10 -3.94
N PHE A 74 -0.60 -12.44 -4.02
CA PHE A 74 -1.83 -12.88 -3.38
C PHE A 74 -2.30 -14.25 -3.90
N VAL A 75 -2.34 -14.42 -5.22
CA VAL A 75 -2.69 -15.70 -5.86
C VAL A 75 -1.71 -16.80 -5.43
N THR A 76 -0.41 -16.50 -5.38
CA THR A 76 0.60 -17.45 -4.90
C THR A 76 0.33 -17.89 -3.46
N MET A 77 0.04 -16.94 -2.57
CA MET A 77 -0.28 -17.24 -1.17
C MET A 77 -1.57 -18.07 -1.03
N ALA A 78 -2.61 -17.76 -1.81
CA ALA A 78 -3.87 -18.53 -1.82
C ALA A 78 -3.67 -19.96 -2.34
N ILE A 79 -2.81 -20.15 -3.35
CA ILE A 79 -2.44 -21.48 -3.86
C ILE A 79 -1.69 -22.27 -2.78
N LEU A 80 -0.70 -21.66 -2.12
CA LEU A 80 0.05 -22.32 -1.05
C LEU A 80 -0.86 -22.72 0.12
N ASP A 81 -1.77 -21.84 0.52
CA ASP A 81 -2.75 -22.07 1.57
C ASP A 81 -3.73 -23.21 1.24
N SER A 82 -4.11 -23.36 -0.02
CA SER A 82 -5.01 -24.44 -0.46
C SER A 82 -4.30 -25.76 -0.76
N THR A 83 -2.99 -25.73 -1.02
CA THR A 83 -2.21 -26.91 -1.41
C THR A 83 -1.60 -27.62 -0.21
N PHE A 84 -1.13 -26.88 0.80
CA PHE A 84 -0.37 -27.46 1.91
C PHE A 84 -1.16 -27.48 3.22
N PRO A 85 -1.17 -28.61 3.95
CA PRO A 85 -1.85 -28.70 5.23
C PRO A 85 -1.19 -27.77 6.25
N LYS A 86 -2.04 -27.16 7.08
CA LYS A 86 -1.62 -26.32 8.19
C LYS A 86 -1.93 -27.02 9.50
N LYS A 87 -1.00 -26.93 10.45
CA LYS A 87 -1.23 -27.27 11.85
C LYS A 87 -1.46 -26.00 12.66
N GLU A 88 -2.38 -26.07 13.61
CA GLU A 88 -2.57 -25.01 14.59
C GLU A 88 -1.55 -25.22 15.72
N VAL A 89 -0.76 -24.19 16.00
CA VAL A 89 0.16 -24.12 17.12
C VAL A 89 -0.41 -23.09 18.08
N CYS A 90 -0.71 -23.51 19.31
CA CYS A 90 -1.15 -22.64 20.37
C CYS A 90 -0.05 -22.52 21.41
N GLU A 91 0.50 -21.32 21.54
CA GLU A 91 1.45 -20.93 22.59
C GLU A 91 0.73 -19.94 23.51
N ASP A 92 0.55 -20.32 24.77
CA ASP A 92 -0.20 -19.55 25.78
C ASP A 92 -1.60 -19.14 25.28
N GLU A 93 -1.91 -17.84 25.22
CA GLU A 93 -3.19 -17.28 24.75
C GLU A 93 -3.22 -17.03 23.23
N PHE A 94 -2.16 -17.40 22.50
CA PHE A 94 -2.02 -17.12 21.07
C PHE A 94 -2.01 -18.39 20.23
N CYS A 95 -3.03 -18.57 19.38
CA CYS A 95 -3.08 -19.63 18.39
C CYS A 95 -2.79 -19.07 17.00
N TYR A 96 -1.90 -19.73 16.26
CA TYR A 96 -1.56 -19.39 14.89
C TYR A 96 -1.44 -20.64 14.02
N SER A 97 -1.68 -20.49 12.72
CA SER A 97 -1.55 -21.58 11.76
C SER A 97 -0.17 -21.54 11.09
N VAL A 98 0.51 -22.68 11.05
CA VAL A 98 1.77 -22.87 10.30
C VAL A 98 1.63 -24.06 9.38
N PHE A 99 2.36 -24.04 8.27
CA PHE A 99 2.41 -25.21 7.41
C PHE A 99 3.10 -26.37 8.13
N GLU A 100 2.57 -27.58 8.00
CA GLU A 100 3.19 -28.77 8.59
C GLU A 100 4.60 -29.01 8.02
N ASN A 101 4.80 -28.66 6.75
CA ASN A 101 6.08 -28.74 6.09
C ASN A 101 6.97 -27.52 6.47
N GLU A 102 8.09 -27.80 7.13
CA GLU A 102 9.07 -26.78 7.56
C GLU A 102 9.69 -26.02 6.39
N SER A 103 10.00 -26.71 5.28
CA SER A 103 10.57 -26.07 4.08
C SER A 103 9.58 -25.10 3.44
N VAL A 104 8.28 -25.42 3.41
CA VAL A 104 7.22 -24.52 2.93
C VAL A 104 7.08 -23.32 3.86
N THR A 105 7.07 -23.53 5.18
CA THR A 105 7.02 -22.44 6.16
C THR A 105 8.19 -21.47 5.98
N THR A 106 9.42 -21.99 5.88
CA THR A 106 10.62 -21.17 5.65
C THR A 106 10.55 -20.42 4.31
N SER A 107 10.11 -21.09 3.24
CA SER A 107 9.97 -20.47 1.91
C SER A 107 8.92 -19.35 1.88
N VAL A 108 7.78 -19.57 2.54
CA VAL A 108 6.72 -18.55 2.67
C VAL A 108 7.20 -17.35 3.48
N ASN A 109 7.91 -17.58 4.59
CA ASN A 109 8.47 -16.51 5.41
C ASN A 109 9.54 -15.71 4.65
N LEU A 110 10.40 -16.38 3.90
CA LEU A 110 11.38 -15.72 3.02
C LEU A 110 10.69 -14.89 1.93
N LEU A 111 9.64 -15.42 1.29
CA LEU A 111 8.87 -14.69 0.28
C LEU A 111 8.21 -13.44 0.88
N LYS A 112 7.55 -13.56 2.04
CA LYS A 112 6.97 -12.43 2.79
C LYS A 112 8.02 -11.37 3.08
N PHE A 113 9.20 -11.80 3.54
CA PHE A 113 10.31 -10.90 3.86
C PHE A 113 10.82 -10.15 2.62
N VAL A 114 11.05 -10.85 1.50
CA VAL A 114 11.53 -10.23 0.24
C VAL A 114 10.50 -9.25 -0.32
N VAL A 115 9.22 -9.61 -0.34
CA VAL A 115 8.14 -8.71 -0.80
C VAL A 115 8.01 -7.51 0.13
N GLY A 116 8.07 -7.71 1.45
CA GLY A 116 8.07 -6.62 2.44
C GLY A 116 9.24 -5.65 2.26
N LEU A 117 10.45 -6.17 2.07
CA LEU A 117 11.64 -5.36 1.77
C LEU A 117 11.51 -4.59 0.46
N TYR A 118 10.98 -5.21 -0.59
CA TYR A 118 10.72 -4.53 -1.86
C TYR A 118 9.80 -3.32 -1.64
N PHE A 119 8.64 -3.51 -1.00
CA PHE A 119 7.69 -2.42 -0.71
C PHE A 119 8.30 -1.33 0.18
N LEU A 120 9.07 -1.71 1.20
CA LEU A 120 9.79 -0.76 2.05
C LEU A 120 10.76 0.10 1.23
N ILE A 121 11.59 -0.52 0.40
CA ILE A 121 12.59 0.19 -0.42
C ILE A 121 11.91 1.17 -1.36
N ILE A 122 10.87 0.75 -2.08
CA ILE A 122 10.17 1.65 -3.01
C ILE A 122 9.44 2.78 -2.28
N THR A 123 8.89 2.54 -1.08
CA THR A 123 8.30 3.60 -0.24
C THR A 123 9.37 4.62 0.16
N CYS A 124 10.52 4.18 0.66
CA CYS A 124 11.62 5.07 1.07
C CYS A 124 12.13 5.90 -0.10
N LYS A 125 12.36 5.28 -1.26
CA LYS A 125 12.82 5.97 -2.47
C LYS A 125 11.78 6.97 -2.99
N THR A 126 10.50 6.60 -2.98
CA THR A 126 9.40 7.49 -3.39
C THR A 126 9.32 8.70 -2.46
N ARG A 127 9.43 8.47 -1.14
CA ARG A 127 9.42 9.54 -0.14
C ARG A 127 10.61 10.47 -0.31
N LYS A 128 11.82 9.93 -0.49
CA LYS A 128 13.04 10.70 -0.78
C LYS A 128 12.84 11.58 -2.01
N TYR A 129 12.32 11.03 -3.10
CA TYR A 129 12.07 11.78 -4.33
C TYR A 129 11.09 12.94 -4.12
N ILE A 130 9.95 12.68 -3.45
CA ILE A 130 8.95 13.72 -3.15
C ILE A 130 9.54 14.81 -2.24
N ARG A 131 10.34 14.39 -1.25
CA ARG A 131 11.01 15.29 -0.30
C ARG A 131 11.99 16.22 -1.02
N GLU A 132 12.82 15.68 -1.91
CA GLU A 132 13.76 16.44 -2.74
C GLU A 132 13.02 17.38 -3.69
N LYS A 133 11.97 16.90 -4.36
CA LYS A 133 11.13 17.68 -5.28
C LYS A 133 10.46 18.88 -4.59
N ASN A 134 9.99 18.69 -3.35
CA ASN A 134 9.30 19.71 -2.57
C ASN A 134 10.21 20.49 -1.61
N GLN A 135 11.54 20.29 -1.68
CA GLN A 135 12.53 20.93 -0.80
C GLN A 135 12.24 20.75 0.70
N ILE A 136 11.64 19.62 1.08
CA ILE A 136 11.32 19.31 2.48
C ILE A 136 12.62 18.85 3.19
N PRO A 137 12.99 19.45 4.34
CA PRO A 137 14.17 19.01 5.09
C PRO A 137 13.95 17.60 5.65
N GLY A 138 14.99 16.77 5.63
CA GLY A 138 14.95 15.40 6.16
C GLY A 138 16.14 14.56 5.69
N ASN A 139 16.20 13.30 6.11
CA ASN A 139 17.27 12.37 5.73
C ASN A 139 16.72 10.96 5.45
N GLU A 140 17.57 10.10 4.88
CA GLU A 140 17.18 8.74 4.46
C GLU A 140 16.84 7.83 5.65
N CYS A 141 17.48 8.03 6.81
CA CYS A 141 17.18 7.24 8.02
C CYS A 141 15.79 7.56 8.56
N GLU A 142 15.40 8.84 8.55
CA GLU A 142 14.05 9.26 8.92
C GLU A 142 13.03 8.66 7.96
N ASP A 143 13.30 8.68 6.65
CA ASP A 143 12.43 8.09 5.64
C ASP A 143 12.25 6.57 5.87
N LEU A 144 13.33 5.86 6.23
CA LEU A 144 13.30 4.43 6.57
C LEU A 144 12.50 4.14 7.84
N VAL A 145 12.72 4.91 8.91
CA VAL A 145 12.00 4.74 10.19
C VAL A 145 10.51 5.05 10.01
N CYS A 146 10.16 6.11 9.28
CA CYS A 146 8.77 6.45 9.00
C CYS A 146 8.08 5.38 8.13
N ALA A 147 8.77 4.86 7.11
CA ALA A 147 8.23 3.80 6.27
C ALA A 147 8.06 2.48 7.03
N TRP A 148 9.01 2.12 7.91
CA TRP A 148 8.96 0.89 8.69
C TRP A 148 7.94 0.94 9.83
N CYS A 149 7.95 2.00 10.63
CA CYS A 149 7.07 2.12 11.80
C CYS A 149 5.62 2.42 11.42
N CYS A 150 5.39 3.14 10.31
CA CYS A 150 4.05 3.62 9.96
C CYS A 150 3.87 3.80 8.45
N ASN A 151 4.01 2.71 7.70
CA ASN A 151 3.97 2.70 6.24
C ASN A 151 2.72 3.41 5.65
N CYS A 152 1.53 3.10 6.16
CA CYS A 152 0.28 3.67 5.66
C CYS A 152 0.19 5.20 5.85
N CYS A 153 0.68 5.73 6.97
CA CYS A 153 0.69 7.17 7.22
C CYS A 153 1.73 7.89 6.36
N THR A 154 2.89 7.24 6.16
CA THR A 154 3.93 7.73 5.24
C THR A 154 3.37 7.84 3.82
N ILE A 155 2.69 6.81 3.32
CA ILE A 155 2.10 6.81 1.98
C ILE A 155 0.93 7.80 1.88
N GLY A 156 0.06 7.86 2.90
CA GLY A 156 -1.02 8.85 2.93
C GLY A 156 -0.52 10.30 3.00
N GLN A 157 0.64 10.55 3.62
CA GLN A 157 1.30 11.85 3.58
C GLN A 157 1.80 12.16 2.16
N MET A 158 2.47 11.20 1.50
CA MET A 158 2.92 11.36 0.12
C MET A 158 1.77 11.61 -0.87
N ALA A 159 0.64 10.91 -0.71
CA ALA A 159 -0.55 11.13 -1.51
C ALA A 159 -1.07 12.57 -1.41
N ARG A 160 -1.13 13.12 -0.18
CA ARG A 160 -1.54 14.52 0.06
C ARG A 160 -0.60 15.57 -0.51
N HIS A 161 0.69 15.26 -0.65
CA HIS A 161 1.66 16.18 -1.25
C HIS A 161 1.73 16.09 -2.77
N THR A 162 1.07 15.11 -3.38
CA THR A 162 1.18 14.83 -4.82
C THR A 162 -0.11 15.06 -5.60
N ALA A 163 -1.21 15.37 -4.91
CA ALA A 163 -2.48 15.74 -5.51
C ALA A 163 -2.97 17.05 -4.89
N ASP A 164 -3.62 17.87 -5.72
CA ASP A 164 -4.28 19.10 -5.29
C ASP A 164 -5.77 18.83 -5.05
N TYR A 165 -6.08 18.38 -3.84
CA TYR A 165 -7.44 17.99 -3.46
C TYR A 165 -8.42 19.17 -3.38
N ASP A 166 -7.94 20.42 -3.48
CA ASP A 166 -8.82 21.59 -3.54
C ASP A 166 -9.41 21.77 -4.96
N THR A 167 -8.79 21.18 -5.99
CA THR A 167 -9.20 21.32 -7.39
C THR A 167 -9.60 20.00 -8.06
N GLU A 168 -9.16 18.86 -7.53
CA GLU A 168 -9.35 17.54 -8.14
C GLU A 168 -10.13 16.60 -7.19
N VAL A 169 -11.12 15.89 -7.74
CA VAL A 169 -11.87 14.86 -7.00
C VAL A 169 -11.11 13.53 -7.07
N ASP A 170 -11.06 12.81 -5.95
CA ASP A 170 -10.39 11.53 -5.84
C ASP A 170 -11.23 10.38 -6.41
N GLU A 171 -10.61 9.55 -7.26
CA GLU A 171 -11.20 8.29 -7.71
C GLU A 171 -10.32 7.11 -7.32
N PHE A 172 -10.92 6.16 -6.63
CA PHE A 172 -10.28 4.89 -6.33
C PHE A 172 -10.28 4.01 -7.59
N PHE A 173 -9.14 3.37 -7.90
CA PHE A 173 -8.87 2.56 -9.11
C PHE A 173 -8.55 3.29 -10.43
N THR A 174 -8.47 4.62 -10.46
CA THR A 174 -7.86 5.30 -11.62
C THR A 174 -6.34 5.20 -11.57
N PHE A 175 -5.72 5.34 -12.74
CA PHE A 175 -4.29 5.13 -12.95
C PHE A 175 -3.43 6.04 -12.07
N ASP A 176 -3.81 7.31 -11.97
CA ASP A 176 -3.23 8.32 -11.11
C ASP A 176 -4.11 8.60 -9.89
N GLY A 177 -5.32 8.05 -9.77
CA GLY A 177 -6.19 8.31 -8.61
C GLY A 177 -6.88 9.68 -8.63
N LEU A 178 -6.97 10.33 -9.79
CA LEU A 178 -7.62 11.63 -10.00
C LEU A 178 -8.71 11.51 -11.07
N GLN A 179 -9.75 12.33 -10.99
CA GLN A 179 -10.75 12.45 -12.07
C GLN A 179 -10.16 13.22 -13.26
N GLU A 180 -10.41 12.71 -14.46
CA GLU A 180 -10.04 13.40 -15.70
C GLU A 180 -10.88 14.69 -15.81
N LYS A 181 -10.23 15.85 -15.71
CA LYS A 181 -10.93 17.15 -15.79
C LYS A 181 -11.62 17.24 -17.16
N PRO A 182 -12.93 17.55 -17.22
CA PRO A 182 -13.60 17.72 -18.51
C PRO A 182 -12.90 18.82 -19.30
N PRO A 183 -12.76 18.68 -20.64
CA PRO A 183 -12.08 19.66 -21.46
C PRO A 183 -12.72 21.03 -21.24
N GLU A 184 -11.89 22.01 -20.88
CA GLU A 184 -12.23 23.38 -20.47
C GLU A 184 -13.09 24.16 -21.49
N ALA A 185 -13.29 23.58 -22.69
CA ALA A 185 -14.11 24.12 -23.76
C ALA A 185 -15.64 24.03 -23.54
N GLU A 186 -16.16 23.20 -22.63
CA GLU A 186 -17.63 23.06 -22.43
C GLU A 186 -18.20 23.87 -21.26
N ALA A 187 -17.38 24.40 -20.35
CA ALA A 187 -17.87 25.16 -19.19
C ALA A 187 -18.40 26.57 -19.52
N VAL A 188 -18.09 27.10 -20.71
CA VAL A 188 -18.52 28.45 -21.13
C VAL A 188 -19.90 28.44 -21.81
N GLN A 189 -20.44 27.28 -22.23
CA GLN A 189 -21.71 27.22 -22.97
C GLN A 189 -22.97 27.08 -22.12
N ILE A 190 -22.87 26.95 -20.78
CA ILE A 190 -24.05 26.80 -19.90
C ILE A 190 -24.45 28.12 -19.21
N MET A 191 -23.75 29.23 -19.49
CA MET A 191 -24.09 30.57 -18.95
C MET A 191 -24.51 31.59 -20.02
N ALA A 192 -24.88 31.16 -21.23
CA ALA A 192 -25.40 32.03 -22.29
C ALA A 192 -26.88 31.79 -22.57
#